data_AF-A0A1W9JA20-F1
#
_entry.id   AF-A0A1W9JA20-F1
#
_cell.length_a   1.000
_cell.length_b   1.000
_cell.length_c   1.000
_cell.angle_alpha   90.00
_cell.angle_beta   90.00
_cell.angle_gamma   90.00
#
_symmetry.space_group_name_H-M   'P 1'
#
loop_
_entity.id
_entity.type
_entity.pdbx_description
1 polymer ?
#
loop_
_entity_poly.entity_id
_entity_poly.type
_entity_poly.pdbx_seq_one_letter_code
_entity_poly.pdbx_strand_id
1 'polypeptide(L)'
;MNIKDDNSDQLSATNKVINPKSLDDIVRKVRDELQIRLANELEIQGMQADIDMSTSEDIYDNWSLISFITPHHTYFRLIGEARSCKKIKISSSIFLVDSKNSAASTWIGPVYQLGTPNEGEPDINHLMCLCFYLHDIGIGSTFGVPEFFY
;
A
#
# COMPACT_ATOMS: atom_id res chain seq x y z
N MET A 1 -7.45 20.49 -55.39
CA MET A 1 -7.00 20.96 -54.07
C MET A 1 -7.26 19.81 -53.11
N ASN A 2 -6.27 18.94 -52.89
CA ASN A 2 -6.39 17.77 -52.02
C ASN A 2 -5.92 18.17 -50.63
N ILE A 3 -6.85 18.26 -49.68
CA ILE A 3 -6.53 18.40 -48.27
C ILE A 3 -6.23 17.00 -47.77
N LYS A 4 -4.95 16.77 -47.42
CA LYS A 4 -4.52 15.62 -46.64
C LYS A 4 -5.00 15.84 -45.21
N ASP A 5 -5.98 15.06 -44.76
CA ASP A 5 -6.28 14.92 -43.34
C ASP A 5 -5.29 13.94 -42.72
N ASP A 6 -4.15 14.51 -42.33
CA ASP A 6 -3.00 13.86 -41.69
C ASP A 6 -3.16 13.92 -40.16
N ASN A 7 -4.22 13.32 -39.62
CA ASN A 7 -4.55 13.48 -38.20
C ASN A 7 -5.20 12.25 -37.53
N SER A 8 -4.89 11.04 -38.00
CA SER A 8 -5.34 9.79 -37.36
C SER A 8 -4.33 9.20 -36.36
N ASP A 9 -3.11 9.72 -36.28
CA ASP A 9 -1.97 8.96 -35.70
C ASP A 9 -1.46 9.45 -34.34
N GLN A 10 -2.22 10.27 -33.58
CA GLN A 10 -1.77 10.77 -32.27
C GLN A 10 -2.60 10.37 -31.04
N LEU A 11 -3.63 9.53 -31.16
CA LEU A 11 -4.46 9.13 -30.00
C LEU A 11 -4.25 7.70 -29.49
N SER A 12 -3.32 6.94 -30.07
CA SER A 12 -2.96 5.60 -29.57
C SER A 12 -1.72 5.63 -28.67
N ALA A 13 -1.58 6.62 -27.80
CA ALA A 13 -0.69 6.49 -26.65
C ALA A 13 -1.34 5.46 -25.71
N THR A 14 -1.08 4.18 -26.03
CA THR A 14 -1.47 2.99 -25.30
C THR A 14 -1.34 3.24 -23.80
N ASN A 15 -2.46 3.52 -23.12
CA ASN A 15 -2.64 3.23 -21.70
C ASN A 15 -2.61 1.72 -21.55
N LYS A 16 -1.41 1.14 -21.75
CA LYS A 16 -1.17 -0.27 -21.49
C LYS A 16 -1.42 -0.40 -20.00
N VAL A 17 -2.42 -1.18 -19.61
CA VAL A 17 -2.66 -1.56 -18.22
C VAL A 17 -1.40 -2.31 -17.78
N ILE A 18 -0.49 -1.62 -17.12
CA ILE A 18 0.75 -2.20 -16.60
C ILE A 18 0.49 -2.50 -15.13
N ASN A 19 0.30 -3.78 -14.84
CA ASN A 19 0.26 -4.30 -13.48
C ASN A 19 1.59 -3.98 -12.77
N PRO A 20 1.60 -3.44 -11.54
CA PRO A 20 2.82 -3.22 -10.78
C PRO A 20 3.48 -4.57 -10.51
N LYS A 21 4.81 -4.63 -10.66
CA LYS A 21 5.59 -5.82 -10.30
C LYS A 21 6.27 -5.68 -8.95
N SER A 22 6.29 -4.47 -8.41
CA SER A 22 6.82 -4.10 -7.10
C SER A 22 6.11 -2.84 -6.58
N LEU A 23 6.35 -2.50 -5.32
CA LEU A 23 5.92 -1.27 -4.66
C LEU A 23 6.48 -0.03 -5.39
N ASP A 24 7.72 -0.10 -5.88
CA ASP A 24 8.35 0.97 -6.67
C ASP A 24 7.62 1.24 -8.00
N ASP A 25 6.95 0.23 -8.57
CA ASP A 25 6.17 0.36 -9.81
C ASP A 25 4.81 1.05 -9.62
N ILE A 26 4.38 1.24 -8.36
CA ILE A 26 3.10 1.85 -8.02
C ILE A 26 3.13 3.36 -8.24
N VAL A 27 4.17 4.07 -7.78
CA VAL A 27 4.30 5.51 -8.01
C VAL A 27 5.06 5.75 -9.30
N ARG A 28 4.47 6.45 -10.28
CA ARG A 28 5.06 6.62 -11.61
C ARG A 28 5.36 8.06 -12.01
N LYS A 29 4.62 9.03 -11.49
CA LYS A 29 4.76 10.44 -11.90
C LYS A 29 5.71 11.24 -11.01
N VAL A 30 5.60 11.07 -9.69
CA VAL A 30 6.30 11.91 -8.70
C VAL A 30 7.05 11.04 -7.68
N ARG A 31 7.94 10.18 -8.18
CA ARG A 31 8.75 9.28 -7.34
C ARG A 31 9.66 10.01 -6.34
N ASP A 32 9.96 11.27 -6.63
CA ASP A 32 10.73 12.15 -5.74
C ASP A 32 9.88 12.72 -4.58
N GLU A 33 8.55 12.72 -4.73
CA GLU A 33 7.60 13.26 -3.74
C GLU A 33 6.89 12.15 -2.95
N LEU A 34 6.72 10.96 -3.53
CA LEU A 34 6.14 9.83 -2.82
C LEU A 34 6.91 8.56 -3.12
N GLN A 35 7.35 7.89 -2.07
CA GLN A 35 7.92 6.55 -2.14
C GLN A 35 7.06 5.60 -1.33
N ILE A 36 6.81 4.43 -1.89
CA ILE A 36 6.12 3.33 -1.24
C ILE A 36 7.12 2.17 -1.18
N ARG A 37 7.43 1.71 0.02
CA ARG A 37 8.35 0.59 0.23
C ARG A 37 7.98 -0.20 1.47
N LEU A 38 8.60 -1.34 1.67
CA LEU A 38 8.53 -2.03 2.96
C LEU A 38 9.16 -1.15 4.07
N ALA A 39 8.58 -1.22 5.25
CA ALA A 39 9.16 -0.63 6.45
C ALA A 39 10.48 -1.33 6.77
N ASN A 40 11.51 -0.53 7.06
CA ASN A 40 12.81 -1.06 7.43
C ASN A 40 12.88 -1.36 8.94
N GLU A 41 13.92 -2.07 9.35
CA GLU A 41 14.07 -2.48 10.75
C GLU A 41 14.16 -1.29 11.72
N LEU A 42 14.84 -0.21 11.35
CA LEU A 42 14.95 0.98 12.20
C LEU A 42 13.60 1.68 12.41
N GLU A 43 12.77 1.73 11.36
CA GLU A 43 11.41 2.25 11.44
C GLU A 43 10.54 1.39 12.37
N ILE A 44 10.62 0.06 12.21
CA ILE A 44 9.87 -0.89 13.06
C ILE A 44 10.31 -0.77 14.52
N GLN A 45 11.63 -0.73 14.79
CA GLN A 45 12.19 -0.53 16.12
C GLN A 45 11.72 0.80 16.73
N GLY A 46 11.63 1.87 15.94
CA GLY A 46 11.12 3.17 16.37
C GLY A 46 9.64 3.19 16.76
N MET A 47 8.86 2.19 16.33
CA MET A 47 7.45 2.01 16.68
C MET A 47 7.24 1.00 17.82
N GLN A 48 8.31 0.40 18.35
CA GLN A 48 8.18 -0.69 19.31
C GLN A 48 7.57 -0.22 20.65
N ALA A 49 6.48 -0.85 21.07
CA ALA A 49 5.85 -0.62 22.37
C ALA A 49 5.10 -1.87 22.85
N ASP A 50 4.80 -1.92 24.15
CA ASP A 50 3.90 -2.93 24.71
C ASP A 50 2.45 -2.55 24.39
N ILE A 51 1.71 -3.45 23.72
CA ILE A 51 0.32 -3.21 23.31
C ILE A 51 -0.63 -4.09 24.14
N ASP A 52 -1.69 -3.48 24.69
CA ASP A 52 -2.78 -4.23 25.32
C ASP A 52 -3.63 -4.94 24.26
N MET A 53 -3.67 -6.27 24.35
CA MET A 53 -4.37 -7.14 23.40
C MET A 53 -5.84 -7.40 23.77
N SER A 54 -6.36 -6.77 24.83
CA SER A 54 -7.72 -6.98 25.31
C SER A 54 -8.83 -6.68 24.27
N THR A 55 -8.52 -5.91 23.23
CA THR A 55 -9.48 -5.39 22.24
C THR A 55 -9.06 -5.63 20.79
N SER A 56 -8.33 -6.71 20.50
CA SER A 56 -7.91 -6.99 19.12
C SER A 56 -9.11 -7.17 18.17
N GLU A 57 -9.10 -6.44 17.06
CA GLU A 57 -10.21 -6.43 16.09
C GLU A 57 -10.13 -7.59 15.09
N ASP A 58 -8.93 -7.92 14.62
CA ASP A 58 -8.71 -8.96 13.61
C ASP A 58 -7.26 -9.49 13.66
N ILE A 59 -7.02 -10.56 12.92
CA ILE A 59 -5.69 -11.13 12.68
C ILE A 59 -5.35 -10.99 11.20
N TYR A 60 -4.19 -10.41 10.92
CA TYR A 60 -3.67 -10.26 9.56
C TYR A 60 -2.60 -11.33 9.31
N ASP A 61 -2.87 -12.27 8.41
CA ASP A 61 -1.86 -13.20 7.88
C ASP A 61 -1.25 -12.64 6.59
N ASN A 62 -0.14 -13.24 6.17
CA ASN A 62 0.61 -12.88 4.96
C ASN A 62 0.84 -11.35 4.90
N TRP A 63 1.21 -10.76 6.02
CA TRP A 63 1.17 -9.30 6.18
C TRP A 63 2.50 -8.63 5.85
N SER A 64 2.43 -7.39 5.37
CA SER A 64 3.58 -6.51 5.19
C SER A 64 3.30 -5.15 5.83
N LEU A 65 4.32 -4.56 6.46
CA LEU A 65 4.25 -3.18 6.93
C LEU A 65 4.80 -2.26 5.83
N ILE A 66 3.93 -1.42 5.26
CA ILE A 66 4.24 -0.55 4.14
C ILE A 66 4.51 0.87 4.65
N SER A 67 5.68 1.40 4.32
CA SER A 67 6.06 2.80 4.52
C SER A 67 5.64 3.63 3.32
N PHE A 68 4.91 4.70 3.59
CA PHE A 68 4.63 5.77 2.65
C PHE A 68 5.43 7.00 3.07
N ILE A 69 6.33 7.43 2.20
CA ILE A 69 7.30 8.50 2.50
C ILE A 69 6.96 9.68 1.61
N THR A 70 6.70 10.81 2.24
CA THR A 70 6.45 12.12 1.61
C THR A 70 7.52 13.11 2.07
N PRO A 71 7.64 14.32 1.49
CA PRO A 71 8.64 15.30 1.91
C PRO A 71 8.49 15.76 3.36
N HIS A 72 7.30 15.59 3.95
CA HIS A 72 6.98 16.10 5.28
C HIS A 72 6.82 15.00 6.32
N HIS A 73 6.34 13.82 5.91
CA HIS A 73 5.96 12.76 6.85
C HIS A 73 6.19 11.37 6.25
N THR A 74 6.51 10.43 7.13
CA THR A 74 6.40 8.99 6.86
C THR A 74 5.22 8.45 7.64
N TYR A 75 4.37 7.66 6.99
CA TYR A 75 3.28 6.94 7.65
C TYR A 75 3.30 5.48 7.25
N PHE A 76 2.88 4.63 8.19
CA PHE A 76 2.94 3.18 8.05
C PHE A 76 1.52 2.61 7.93
N ARG A 77 1.35 1.60 7.07
CA ARG A 77 0.09 0.87 6.92
C ARG A 77 0.39 -0.61 6.95
N LEU A 78 -0.43 -1.38 7.63
CA LEU A 78 -0.42 -2.83 7.52
C LEU A 78 -1.25 -3.23 6.31
N ILE A 79 -0.69 -4.06 5.43
CA ILE A 79 -1.45 -4.76 4.40
C ILE A 79 -1.35 -6.26 4.67
N GLY A 80 -2.44 -7.00 4.52
CA GLY A 80 -2.42 -8.45 4.70
C GLY A 80 -3.80 -9.07 4.56
N GLU A 81 -3.84 -10.39 4.66
CA GLU A 81 -5.06 -11.19 4.60
C GLU A 81 -5.75 -11.20 5.96
N ALA A 82 -6.87 -10.48 6.04
CA ALA A 82 -7.67 -10.40 7.25
C ALA A 82 -8.47 -11.70 7.45
N ARG A 83 -8.23 -12.43 8.56
CA ARG A 83 -8.86 -13.73 8.83
C ARG A 83 -10.38 -13.64 8.91
N SER A 84 -10.93 -12.56 9.47
CA SER A 84 -12.39 -12.41 9.65
C SER A 84 -13.18 -12.50 8.33
N CYS A 85 -12.63 -11.97 7.24
CA CYS A 85 -13.31 -11.87 5.96
C CYS A 85 -12.60 -12.57 4.79
N LYS A 86 -11.41 -13.15 5.01
CA LYS A 86 -10.59 -13.83 4.00
C LYS A 86 -10.31 -12.95 2.77
N LYS A 87 -10.01 -11.68 3.02
CA LYS A 87 -9.68 -10.68 1.98
C LYS A 87 -8.43 -9.91 2.39
N ILE A 88 -7.69 -9.45 1.39
CA ILE A 88 -6.60 -8.49 1.62
C ILE A 88 -7.22 -7.16 2.07
N LYS A 89 -6.71 -6.63 3.17
CA LYS A 89 -7.09 -5.33 3.70
C LYS A 89 -5.85 -4.48 3.95
N ILE A 90 -6.05 -3.17 3.92
CA ILE A 90 -5.08 -2.17 4.34
C ILE A 90 -5.62 -1.51 5.60
N SER A 91 -4.80 -1.43 6.65
CA SER A 91 -5.18 -0.81 7.91
C SER A 91 -5.19 0.72 7.83
N SER A 92 -5.74 1.36 8.86
CA SER A 92 -5.39 2.75 9.16
C SER A 92 -3.91 2.86 9.61
N SER A 93 -3.45 4.06 10.01
CA SER A 93 -2.01 4.32 10.13
C SER A 93 -1.49 3.60 11.36
N ILE A 94 -0.53 2.71 11.17
CA ILE A 94 0.16 2.02 12.26
C ILE A 94 1.09 3.01 12.94
N PHE A 95 0.99 3.08 14.26
CA PHE A 95 1.82 3.94 15.09
C PHE A 95 2.69 3.12 16.06
N LEU A 96 2.20 1.97 16.52
CA LEU A 96 2.93 1.08 17.43
C LEU A 96 2.97 -0.35 16.90
N VAL A 97 4.06 -1.03 17.19
CA VAL A 97 4.26 -2.46 16.93
C VAL A 97 4.72 -3.14 18.22
N ASP A 98 4.14 -4.28 18.54
CA ASP A 98 4.57 -5.15 19.63
C ASP A 98 5.08 -6.47 19.05
N SER A 99 6.39 -6.56 18.83
CA SER A 99 7.02 -7.77 18.31
C SER A 99 6.87 -8.99 19.24
N LYS A 100 6.71 -8.78 20.56
CA LYS A 100 6.60 -9.86 21.55
C LYS A 100 5.22 -10.50 21.53
N ASN A 101 4.17 -9.68 21.46
CA ASN A 101 2.79 -10.15 21.39
C ASN A 101 2.29 -10.32 19.94
N SER A 102 3.15 -10.03 18.96
CA SER A 102 2.82 -10.01 17.53
C SER A 102 1.57 -9.16 17.29
N ALA A 103 1.67 -7.86 17.56
CA ALA A 103 0.56 -6.93 17.44
C ALA A 103 0.96 -5.60 16.80
N ALA A 104 -0.01 -4.91 16.22
CA ALA A 104 0.15 -3.55 15.73
C ALA A 104 -1.05 -2.71 16.13
N SER A 105 -0.81 -1.49 16.57
CA SER A 105 -1.85 -0.54 16.96
C SER A 105 -1.85 0.67 16.05
N THR A 106 -3.05 1.13 15.73
CA THR A 106 -3.27 2.30 14.89
C THR A 106 -3.45 3.55 15.73
N TRP A 107 -3.21 4.72 15.13
CA TRP A 107 -3.45 6.00 15.80
C TRP A 107 -4.91 6.19 16.26
N ILE A 108 -5.86 5.53 15.61
CA ILE A 108 -7.30 5.68 15.86
C ILE A 108 -7.87 4.65 16.83
N GLY A 109 -7.04 3.77 17.40
CA GLY A 109 -7.45 2.84 18.48
C GLY A 109 -7.43 1.35 18.14
N PRO A 110 -7.87 0.88 16.95
CA PRO A 110 -7.81 -0.52 16.56
C PRO A 110 -6.43 -1.15 16.78
N VAL A 111 -6.45 -2.31 17.41
CA VAL A 111 -5.31 -3.22 17.59
C VAL A 111 -5.52 -4.43 16.70
N TYR A 112 -4.51 -4.77 15.90
CA TYR A 112 -4.50 -5.96 15.08
C TYR A 112 -3.48 -6.94 15.62
N GLN A 113 -3.83 -8.22 15.61
CA GLN A 113 -2.87 -9.29 15.81
C GLN A 113 -2.17 -9.57 14.48
N LEU A 114 -0.85 -9.73 14.55
CA LEU A 114 0.01 -10.07 13.44
C LEU A 114 0.16 -11.59 13.42
N GLY A 115 -0.40 -12.22 12.38
CA GLY A 115 -0.23 -13.63 12.09
C GLY A 115 1.09 -13.87 11.38
N THR A 116 1.07 -14.68 10.32
CA THR A 116 2.28 -14.97 9.55
C THR A 116 2.71 -13.75 8.74
N PRO A 117 3.97 -13.27 8.84
CA PRO A 117 4.46 -12.19 7.98
C PRO A 117 4.60 -12.69 6.53
N ASN A 118 4.44 -11.78 5.56
CA ASN A 118 4.83 -12.01 4.19
C ASN A 118 6.37 -12.00 4.09
N GLU A 119 6.93 -12.88 3.27
CA GLU A 119 8.37 -12.96 3.03
C GLU A 119 8.74 -12.12 1.81
N GLY A 120 9.27 -10.92 2.05
CA GLY A 120 9.76 -10.03 1.00
C GLY A 120 8.68 -9.17 0.35
N GLU A 121 8.77 -9.00 -0.96
CA GLU A 121 7.88 -8.11 -1.72
C GLU A 121 6.43 -8.62 -1.70
N PRO A 122 5.43 -7.75 -1.52
CA PRO A 122 4.03 -8.15 -1.64
C PRO A 122 3.68 -8.72 -3.01
N ASP A 123 2.82 -9.74 -3.04
CA ASP A 123 2.37 -10.36 -4.28
C ASP A 123 1.50 -9.41 -5.11
N ILE A 124 1.16 -9.83 -6.33
CA ILE A 124 0.35 -9.01 -7.25
C ILE A 124 -1.01 -8.61 -6.67
N ASN A 125 -1.64 -9.46 -5.85
CA ASN A 125 -2.95 -9.17 -5.27
C ASN A 125 -2.84 -8.06 -4.22
N HIS A 126 -1.77 -8.09 -3.42
CA HIS A 126 -1.44 -7.04 -2.45
C HIS A 126 -1.11 -5.73 -3.15
N LEU A 127 -0.28 -5.77 -4.20
CA LEU A 127 0.07 -4.58 -4.98
C LEU A 127 -1.17 -3.96 -5.64
N MET A 128 -2.07 -4.77 -6.21
CA MET A 128 -3.34 -4.29 -6.75
C MET A 128 -4.23 -3.67 -5.68
N CYS A 129 -4.36 -4.32 -4.51
CA CYS A 129 -5.11 -3.77 -3.38
C CYS A 129 -4.55 -2.40 -2.95
N LEU A 130 -3.23 -2.24 -2.94
CA LEU A 130 -2.58 -0.97 -2.65
C LEU A 130 -2.90 0.12 -3.68
N CYS A 131 -2.88 -0.23 -4.97
CA CYS A 131 -3.28 0.70 -6.02
C CYS A 131 -4.75 1.13 -5.89
N PHE A 132 -5.66 0.18 -5.64
CA PHE A 132 -7.07 0.50 -5.40
C PHE A 132 -7.25 1.43 -4.21
N TYR A 133 -6.58 1.15 -3.10
CA TYR A 133 -6.61 2.01 -1.91
C TYR A 133 -6.15 3.44 -2.21
N LEU A 134 -5.08 3.62 -2.98
CA LEU A 134 -4.56 4.96 -3.31
C LEU A 134 -5.51 5.76 -4.20
N HIS A 135 -6.24 5.09 -5.10
CA HIS A 135 -7.31 5.72 -5.87
C HIS A 135 -8.53 6.04 -4.99
N ASP A 136 -8.91 5.14 -4.10
CA ASP A 136 -10.05 5.32 -3.18
C ASP A 136 -9.87 6.54 -2.27
N ILE A 137 -8.65 6.75 -1.75
CA ILE A 137 -8.34 7.96 -0.96
C ILE A 137 -8.03 9.21 -1.81
N GLY A 138 -8.22 9.13 -3.13
CA GLY A 138 -8.16 10.27 -4.04
C GLY A 138 -6.77 10.73 -4.47
N ILE A 139 -5.72 9.94 -4.19
CA ILE A 139 -4.34 10.33 -4.53
C ILE A 139 -3.74 9.56 -5.70
N GLY A 140 -4.39 8.50 -6.16
CA GLY A 140 -3.84 7.62 -7.19
C GLY A 140 -3.49 8.33 -8.50
N SER A 141 -4.41 9.15 -9.03
CA SER A 141 -4.22 9.88 -10.29
C SER A 141 -3.07 10.91 -10.22
N THR A 142 -2.94 11.59 -9.08
CA THR A 142 -1.86 12.53 -8.75
C THR A 142 -0.50 11.83 -8.77
N PHE A 143 -0.39 10.66 -8.14
CA PHE A 143 0.87 9.91 -8.04
C PHE A 143 1.18 9.05 -9.28
N GLY A 144 0.26 8.98 -10.24
CA GLY A 144 0.39 8.14 -11.43
C GLY A 144 0.26 6.65 -11.12
N VAL A 145 -0.52 6.33 -10.08
CA VAL A 145 -0.83 4.96 -9.67
C VAL A 145 -1.58 4.25 -10.80
N PRO A 146 -1.22 3.00 -11.14
CA PRO A 146 -1.93 2.23 -12.15
C PRO A 146 -3.42 2.14 -11.83
N GLU A 147 -4.27 2.39 -12.83
CA GLU A 147 -5.71 2.17 -12.73
C GLU A 147 -6.02 0.72 -13.09
N PHE A 148 -6.91 0.12 -12.30
CA PHE A 148 -7.47 -1.21 -12.55
C PHE A 148 -8.97 -1.07 -12.68
N PHE A 149 -9.50 -1.59 -13.78
CA PHE A 149 -10.94 -1.77 -13.96
C PHE A 149 -11.22 -3.26 -13.76
N TYR A 150 -12.13 -3.59 -12.85
CA TYR A 150 -12.61 -4.95 -12.61
C TYR A 150 -14.04 -5.08 -13.12
#